data_AF-A0A9W6KDL2-F1
#
_entry.id   AF-A0A9W6KDL2-F1
#
_cell.length_a   1.000
_cell.length_b   1.000
_cell.length_c   1.000
_cell.angle_alpha   90.00
_cell.angle_beta   90.00
_cell.angle_gamma   90.00
#
_symmetry.space_group_name_H-M   'P 1'
#
loop_
_entity.id
_entity.type
_entity.pdbx_description
1 polymer ?
#
loop_
_entity_poly.entity_id
_entity_poly.type
_entity_poly.pdbx_seq_one_letter_code
_entity_poly.pdbx_strand_id
1 'polypeptide(L)' 'MSFASFSEFLAMGHHGLYVWTAYGISLAVLALNVALPLLSRRRYLQEEARRLRRESQK' A
#
# COMPACT_ATOMS: atom_id res chain seq x y z
N MET A 1 1.61 -0.80 -39.30
CA MET A 1 2.26 -1.22 -38.05
C MET A 1 1.36 -0.75 -36.91
N SER A 2 0.74 -1.68 -36.16
CA SER A 2 -0.52 -1.40 -35.42
C SER A 2 -0.36 -0.83 -34.01
N PHE A 3 0.85 -0.66 -33.47
CA PHE A 3 1.05 -0.05 -32.15
C PHE A 3 2.41 0.63 -32.15
N ALA A 4 2.43 1.96 -32.30
CA ALA A 4 3.67 2.70 -32.58
C ALA A 4 4.38 3.22 -31.32
N SER A 5 3.78 3.12 -30.13
CA SER A 5 4.47 3.52 -28.91
C SER A 5 3.85 2.98 -27.61
N PHE A 6 4.69 2.79 -26.60
CA PHE A 6 4.27 2.57 -25.20
C PHE A 6 3.37 3.72 -24.69
N SER A 7 3.50 4.90 -25.30
CA SER A 7 2.67 6.07 -25.03
C SER A 7 1.22 5.92 -25.53
N GLU A 8 0.96 5.21 -26.63
CA GLU A 8 -0.42 4.90 -27.08
C GLU A 8 -1.09 3.81 -26.23
N PHE A 9 -0.29 2.90 -25.66
CA PHE A 9 -0.77 1.91 -24.69
C PHE A 9 -1.12 2.56 -23.35
N LEU A 10 -0.33 3.56 -22.94
CA LEU A 10 -0.59 4.37 -21.75
C LEU A 10 -1.75 5.36 -21.97
N ALA A 11 -1.78 6.00 -23.14
CA ALA A 11 -2.81 6.92 -23.60
C ALA A 11 -3.78 6.21 -24.55
N MET A 12 -4.28 5.03 -24.16
CA MET A 12 -5.32 4.29 -24.88
C MET A 12 -6.67 5.00 -24.70
N GLY A 13 -6.75 6.27 -25.12
CA GLY A 13 -7.90 7.16 -25.03
C GLY A 13 -8.70 7.01 -23.73
N HIS A 14 -9.99 6.72 -23.88
CA HIS A 14 -10.96 6.59 -22.78
C HIS A 14 -10.80 5.32 -21.93
N HIS A 15 -10.02 4.32 -22.36
CA HIS A 15 -9.88 3.04 -21.63
C HIS A 15 -8.66 3.00 -20.70
N GLY A 16 -7.63 3.81 -20.96
CA GLY A 16 -6.44 3.87 -20.11
C GLY A 16 -6.77 4.24 -18.65
N LEU A 17 -7.69 5.20 -18.44
CA LEU A 17 -8.15 5.59 -17.10
C LEU A 17 -8.75 4.40 -16.32
N TYR A 18 -9.56 3.55 -16.94
CA TYR A 18 -10.15 2.38 -16.28
C TYR A 18 -9.10 1.35 -15.88
N VAL A 19 -8.12 1.09 -16.75
CA VAL A 19 -7.06 0.12 -16.48
C VAL A 19 -6.15 0.62 -15.35
N TRP A 20 -5.69 1.87 -15.44
CA TRP A 20 -4.83 2.48 -14.43
C TRP A 20 -5.51 2.64 -13.08
N THR A 21 -6.80 2.99 -13.04
CA THR A 21 -7.56 3.04 -11.79
C THR A 21 -7.75 1.65 -11.19
N ALA A 22 -8.02 0.61 -11.99
CA ALA A 22 -8.10 -0.76 -11.50
C ALA A 22 -6.76 -1.25 -10.91
N TYR A 23 -5.64 -0.98 -11.60
CA TYR A 23 -4.30 -1.27 -11.06
C TYR A 23 -3.99 -0.46 -9.81
N GLY A 24 -4.33 0.84 -9.80
CA GLY A 24 -4.12 1.73 -8.66
C GLY A 24 -4.91 1.28 -7.43
N ILE A 25 -6.18 0.91 -7.58
CA ILE A 25 -7.02 0.38 -6.50
C ILE A 25 -6.47 -0.96 -6.02
N SER A 26 -6.09 -1.86 -6.94
CA SER A 26 -5.51 -3.16 -6.57
C SER A 26 -4.21 -2.99 -5.77
N LEU A 27 -3.31 -2.12 -6.23
CA LEU A 27 -2.07 -1.78 -5.55
C LEU A 27 -2.35 -1.15 -4.18
N ALA A 28 -3.33 -0.24 -4.08
CA ALA A 28 -3.72 0.37 -2.81
C ALA A 28 -4.26 -0.67 -1.83
N VAL A 29 -5.09 -1.62 -2.27
CA VAL A 29 -5.59 -2.70 -1.44
C VAL A 29 -4.45 -3.59 -0.95
N LEU A 30 -3.54 -3.99 -1.83
CA LEU A 30 -2.32 -4.75 -1.48
C LEU A 30 -1.47 -4.00 -0.46
N ALA A 31 -1.20 -2.71 -0.71
CA ALA A 31 -0.43 -1.87 0.18
C ALA A 31 -1.09 -1.73 1.56
N LEU A 32 -2.41 -1.53 1.62
CA LEU A 32 -3.16 -1.48 2.86
C LEU A 32 -3.12 -2.81 3.61
N ASN A 33 -3.24 -3.92 2.90
CA ASN A 33 -3.20 -5.27 3.49
C ASN A 33 -1.85 -5.55 4.18
N VAL A 34 -0.76 -4.98 3.65
CA VAL A 34 0.58 -5.08 4.25
C VAL A 34 0.82 -3.99 5.31
N ALA A 35 0.38 -2.76 5.05
CA ALA A 35 0.63 -1.62 5.94
C ALA A 35 -0.12 -1.74 7.27
N LEU A 36 -1.37 -2.19 7.25
CA LEU A 36 -2.19 -2.38 8.45
C LEU A 36 -1.55 -3.32 9.49
N PRO A 37 -1.13 -4.56 9.15
CA PRO A 37 -0.47 -5.43 10.12
C PRO A 37 0.91 -4.91 10.55
N LEU A 38 1.66 -4.25 9.67
CA LEU A 38 2.94 -3.63 10.07
C LEU A 38 2.75 -2.51 11.09
N LEU A 39 1.76 -1.63 10.87
CA LEU A 39 1.42 -0.54 11.79
C LEU A 39 0.88 -1.08 13.11
N SER A 40 0.02 -2.10 13.06
CA SER A 40 -0.49 -2.78 14.25
C SER A 40 0.63 -3.42 15.07
N ARG A 41 1.56 -4.13 14.41
CA ARG A 41 2.72 -4.75 15.06
C ARG A 41 3.65 -3.72 15.69
N ARG A 42 3.87 -2.57 15.02
CA ARG A 42 4.64 -1.45 15.59
C ARG A 42 3.96 -0.87 16.83
N ARG A 43 2.63 -0.71 16.82
CA ARG A 43 1.86 -0.24 17.98
C ARG A 43 1.97 -1.22 19.15
N TYR A 44 1.79 -2.51 18.89
CA TYR A 44 1.90 -3.56 19.90
C TYR A 44 3.27 -3.55 20.59
N LEU A 45 4.37 -3.55 19.81
CA LEU A 45 5.73 -3.50 20.35
C LEU A 45 6.00 -2.22 21.16
N GLN A 46 5.46 -1.08 20.74
CA GLN A 46 5.59 0.17 21.49
C GLN A 46 4.82 0.15 22.82
N GLU A 47 3.65 -0.49 22.85
CA GLU A 47 2.88 -0.68 24.08
C GLU A 47 3.58 -1.61 25.06
N GLU A 48 4.16 -2.70 24.55
CA GLU A 48 4.91 -3.66 25.35
C GLU A 48 6.20 -3.04 25.92
N ALA A 49 6.95 -2.29 25.12
CA ALA A 49 8.11 -1.53 25.58
C ALA A 49 7.73 -0.49 26.67
N ARG A 50 6.55 0.12 26.58
CA ARG A 50 6.03 1.02 27.62
C ARG A 50 5.63 0.30 28.90
N ARG A 51 5.10 -0.93 28.82
CA ARG A 51 4.78 -1.75 29.99
C ARG A 51 6.03 -2.20 30.73
N LEU A 52 7.02 -2.74 30.02
CA LEU A 52 8.30 -3.17 30.60
C LEU A 52 9.02 -2.04 31.35
N ARG A 53 9.00 -0.82 30.80
CA ARG A 53 9.56 0.37 31.48
C ARG A 53 8.87 0.72 32.79
N ARG A 54 7.58 0.38 32.95
CA ARG A 54 6.83 0.63 34.19
C ARG A 54 7.08 -0.48 35.22
N GLU A 55 7.24 -1.71 34.77
CA GLU A 55 7.57 -2.85 35.63
C GLU A 55 9.02 -2.79 36.13
N SER A 56 9.97 -2.31 35.33
CA SER A 56 11.36 -2.11 35.77
C SER A 56 11.55 -0.94 36.74
N GLN A 57 10.52 -0.11 36.94
CA GLN A 57 10.56 1.07 37.81
C GLN A 57 9.81 0.85 39.14
N LYS A 58 9.26 -0.34 39.36
CA LYS A 58 8.77 -0.82 40.65
C LYS A 58 9.82 -1.71 41.31
#